data_AF-A0A3D1M4X3-F1
#
_entry.id   AF-A0A3D1M4X3-F1
#
_cell.length_a   1.000
_cell.length_b   1.000
_cell.length_c   1.000
_cell.angle_alpha   90.00
_cell.angle_beta   90.00
_cell.angle_gamma   90.00
#
_symmetry.space_group_name_H-M   'P 1'
#
loop_
_entity.id
_entity.type
_entity.pdbx_description
1 polymer ?
#
loop_
_entity_poly.entity_id
_entity_poly.type
_entity_poly.pdbx_seq_one_letter_code
_entity_poly.pdbx_strand_id
1 'polypeptide(L)' 'MRYLTFALTKGRLAVQTMELLERLGISCEEMKDKHSRKLIFTNEQYGLR' A
#
# COMPACT_ATOMS: atom_id res chain seq x y z
N MET A 1 -15.19 -0.14 -10.99
CA MET A 1 -14.40 1.00 -10.49
C MET A 1 -12.96 0.85 -10.97
N ARG A 2 -12.31 1.93 -11.39
CA ARG A 2 -10.96 1.89 -11.95
C ARG A 2 -9.95 2.15 -10.83
N TYR A 3 -9.20 1.13 -10.43
CA TYR A 3 -8.20 1.24 -9.36
C TYR A 3 -6.83 1.59 -9.94
N LEU A 4 -6.09 2.44 -9.24
CA LEU A 4 -4.65 2.59 -9.49
C LEU A 4 -3.94 1.47 -8.72
N THR A 5 -3.33 0.52 -9.45
CA THR A 5 -2.68 -0.64 -8.84
C THR A 5 -1.17 -0.42 -8.74
N PHE A 6 -0.60 -0.57 -7.55
CA PHE A 6 0.85 -0.46 -7.32
C PHE A 6 1.48 -1.85 -7.08
N ALA A 7 2.32 -2.30 -8.00
CA ALA A 7 3.10 -3.51 -7.82
C ALA A 7 4.39 -3.21 -7.03
N LEU A 8 4.44 -3.58 -5.75
CA LEU A 8 5.61 -3.40 -4.90
C LEU A 8 6.30 -4.73 -4.61
N THR A 9 7.62 -4.73 -4.60
CA THR A 9 8.43 -5.86 -4.14
C THR A 9 8.47 -5.91 -2.61
N LYS A 10 8.42 -7.11 -2.01
CA LYS A 10 8.57 -7.28 -0.55
C LYS A 10 9.94 -6.78 -0.05
N GLY A 11 9.99 -6.41 1.23
CA GLY A 11 11.22 -6.05 1.93
C GLY A 11 11.49 -4.55 1.98
N ARG A 12 12.75 -4.14 1.89
CA ARG A 12 13.20 -2.75 2.15
C ARG A 12 12.54 -1.72 1.22
N LEU A 13 12.41 -2.07 -0.06
CA LEU A 13 11.80 -1.19 -1.06
C LEU A 13 10.31 -0.94 -0.79
N ALA A 14 9.57 -1.92 -0.28
CA ALA A 14 8.18 -1.71 0.13
C ALA A 14 8.11 -0.67 1.25
N VAL A 15 8.95 -0.78 2.27
CA VAL A 15 8.94 0.14 3.42
C VAL A 15 9.25 1.57 2.98
N GLN A 16 10.29 1.76 2.16
CA GLN A 16 10.66 3.09 1.67
C GLN A 16 9.60 3.69 0.74
N THR A 17 9.00 2.86 -0.13
CA THR A 17 7.94 3.33 -1.03
C THR A 17 6.68 3.70 -0.26
N MET A 18 6.34 2.96 0.81
CA MET A 18 5.22 3.29 1.68
C MET A 18 5.44 4.62 2.41
N GLU A 19 6.66 4.89 2.90
CA GLU A 19 6.98 6.18 3.52
C GLU A 19 6.81 7.36 2.55
N LEU A 20 7.15 7.15 1.27
CA LEU A 20 6.92 8.14 0.21
C LEU A 20 5.43 8.32 -0.10
N LEU A 21 4.67 7.22 -0.16
CA LEU A 21 3.21 7.26 -0.38
C LEU A 21 2.48 7.95 0.78
N GLU A 22 2.91 7.72 2.02
CA GLU A 22 2.36 8.40 3.20
C GLU A 22 2.58 9.91 3.13
N ARG A 23 3.76 10.36 2.70
CA ARG A 23 4.05 11.79 2.46
C ARG A 23 3.18 12.40 1.37
N LEU A 24 2.75 11.60 0.40
CA LEU A 24 1.82 12.00 -0.68
C LEU A 24 0.35 11.98 -0.22
N GLY A 25 0.05 11.58 1.02
CA GLY A 25 -1.31 11.46 1.56
C GLY A 25 -1.98 10.12 1.28
N ILE A 26 -1.23 9.17 0.71
CA ILE A 26 -1.67 7.80 0.41
C ILE A 26 -1.21 6.89 1.54
N SER A 27 -2.07 6.67 2.53
CA SER A 27 -1.82 5.72 3.61
C SER A 27 -2.66 4.46 3.41
N CYS A 28 -2.08 3.28 3.59
CA CYS A 28 -2.81 2.01 3.60
C CYS A 28 -2.53 1.32 4.94
N GLU A 29 -3.46 1.46 5.90
CA GLU A 29 -3.27 0.93 7.27
C GLU A 29 -3.09 -0.58 7.29
N GLU A 30 -3.74 -1.30 6.37
CA GLU A 30 -3.61 -2.75 6.24
C GLU A 30 -2.18 -3.22 5.87
N MET A 31 -1.36 -2.36 5.24
CA MET A 31 0.04 -2.69 4.93
C MET A 31 0.98 -2.53 6.14
N LYS A 32 0.57 -1.80 7.19
CA LYS A 32 1.36 -1.67 8.43
C LYS A 32 1.28 -2.92 9.30
N ASP A 33 0.25 -3.73 9.11
CA ASP A 33 0.11 -5.01 9.80
C ASP A 33 1.07 -6.05 9.21
N LYS A 34 2.19 -6.25 9.91
CA LYS A 34 3.24 -7.23 9.56
C LYS A 34 2.78 -8.69 9.70
N HIS A 35 1.64 -8.95 10.36
CA HIS A 35 1.06 -10.28 10.50
C HIS A 35 0.03 -10.61 9.42
N SER A 36 -0.40 -9.62 8.62
CA SER A 36 -1.32 -9.85 7.52
C SER A 36 -0.68 -10.71 6.44
N ARG A 37 -1.32 -11.84 6.13
CA ARG A 37 -0.93 -12.74 5.02
C ARG A 37 -1.51 -12.31 3.67
N LYS A 38 -2.24 -11.19 3.63
CA LYS A 38 -2.78 -10.64 2.38
C LYS A 38 -1.64 -10.12 1.50
N LEU A 39 -1.71 -10.42 0.21
CA LEU A 39 -0.76 -9.94 -0.81
C LEU A 39 -1.27 -8.72 -1.57
N ILE A 40 -2.58 -8.47 -1.50
CA ILE A 40 -3.27 -7.38 -2.18
C ILE A 40 -3.93 -6.54 -1.08
N PHE A 41 -3.73 -5.23 -1.15
CA PHE A 41 -4.24 -4.26 -0.19
C PHE A 41 -5.02 -3.20 -0.95
N THR A 42 -6.22 -2.90 -0.51
CA THR A 42 -7.09 -1.97 -1.21
C THR A 42 -7.44 -0.80 -0.31
N ASN A 43 -7.14 0.41 -0.76
CA ASN A 43 -7.66 1.60 -0.12
C ASN A 43 -8.89 2.09 -0.91
N GLU A 44 -10.07 1.85 -0.36
CA GLU A 44 -11.35 2.23 -0.99
C GLU A 44 -11.59 3.75 -1.00
N GLN A 45 -11.00 4.48 -0.06
CA GLN A 45 -11.13 5.94 0.04
C GLN A 45 -10.47 6.68 -1.14
N TYR A 46 -9.36 6.13 -1.65
CA TYR A 46 -8.61 6.72 -2.77
C TYR A 46 -8.65 5.86 -4.05
N GLY A 47 -9.35 4.72 -4.04
CA GLY A 47 -9.42 3.82 -5.19
C GLY A 47 -8.06 3.19 -5.55
N LEU A 48 -7.29 2.78 -4.54
CA LEU A 48 -5.94 2.21 -4.71
C LEU A 48 -5.94 0.71 -4.44
N ARG A 49 -5.09 -0.05 -5.16
CA ARG A 49 -4.98 -1.51 -5.06
C ARG A 49 -3.52 -1.99 -5.15
#